data_AF-V4UBG4-F1
#
_entry.id   AF-V4UBG4-F1
#
_cell.length_a   1.000
_cell.length_b   1.000
_cell.length_c   1.000
_cell.angle_alpha   90.00
_cell.angle_beta   90.00
_cell.angle_gamma   90.00
#
_symmetry.space_group_name_H-M   'P 1'
#
loop_
_entity.id
_entity.type
_entity.pdbx_description
1 polymer ?
#
loop_
_entity_poly.entity_id
_entity_poly.type
_entity_poly.pdbx_seq_one_letter_code
_entity_poly.pdbx_strand_id
1 'polypeptide(L)'
;MNIIASKNRNPNQNIQQKVIPHCQVIPGADSREINHIVEETFGRYTSKALKRNGKGVAIVWFRNDLRVLDNEALLKAWDSSEMCTFLKFKKEDSHESKKDLN
;
A
#
# COMPACT_ATOMS: atom_id res chain seq x y z
N MET A 1 -58.26 4.57 -34.89
CA MET A 1 -56.98 5.31 -34.97
C MET A 1 -55.89 4.36 -34.50
N ASN A 2 -54.92 4.02 -35.36
CA ASN A 2 -53.63 3.42 -35.00
C ASN A 2 -52.72 3.51 -36.23
N ILE A 3 -51.81 4.49 -36.23
CA ILE A 3 -50.80 4.65 -37.27
C ILE A 3 -49.57 3.85 -36.83
N ILE A 4 -49.26 2.79 -37.57
CA ILE A 4 -48.01 2.03 -37.41
C ILE A 4 -46.90 2.90 -37.98
N ALA A 5 -46.18 3.61 -37.11
CA ALA A 5 -45.02 4.40 -37.51
C ALA A 5 -43.79 3.50 -37.63
N SER A 6 -43.24 3.51 -38.84
CA SER A 6 -42.15 2.67 -39.33
C SER A 6 -40.85 2.83 -38.52
N LYS A 7 -40.18 1.69 -38.36
CA LYS A 7 -38.91 1.44 -37.70
C LYS A 7 -37.76 2.09 -38.48
N ASN A 8 -37.23 3.21 -38.00
CA ASN A 8 -35.99 3.79 -38.51
C ASN A 8 -34.81 3.33 -37.64
N ARG A 9 -34.16 2.23 -38.04
CA ARG A 9 -32.86 1.80 -37.48
C ARG A 9 -31.78 2.25 -38.45
N ASN A 10 -31.00 3.24 -38.06
CA ASN A 10 -29.74 3.59 -38.72
C ASN A 10 -28.65 2.62 -38.23
N PRO A 11 -28.04 1.78 -39.09
CA PRO A 11 -26.81 1.08 -38.76
C PRO A 11 -25.62 1.91 -39.24
N ASN A 12 -24.64 2.12 -38.35
CA ASN A 12 -23.31 2.73 -38.58
C ASN A 12 -23.07 4.04 -37.82
N GLN A 13 -22.71 3.88 -36.55
CA GLN A 13 -21.72 4.74 -35.90
C GLN A 13 -20.68 3.78 -35.29
N ASN A 14 -19.79 3.27 -36.14
CA ASN A 14 -18.54 2.64 -35.71
C ASN A 14 -17.67 3.77 -35.14
N ILE A 15 -17.91 4.13 -33.88
CA ILE A 15 -17.02 5.01 -33.14
C ILE A 15 -15.94 4.08 -32.62
N GLN A 16 -14.82 4.08 -33.34
CA GLN A 16 -13.55 3.49 -32.93
C GLN A 16 -13.29 3.88 -31.47
N GLN A 17 -13.59 2.95 -30.55
CA GLN A 17 -13.42 3.16 -29.13
C GLN A 17 -11.91 3.21 -28.91
N LYS A 18 -11.36 4.42 -28.81
CA LYS A 18 -9.94 4.66 -28.48
C LYS A 18 -9.64 3.85 -27.23
N VAL A 19 -8.96 2.72 -27.38
CA VAL A 19 -8.52 1.88 -26.26
C VAL A 19 -7.41 2.67 -25.57
N ILE A 20 -7.80 3.50 -24.61
CA ILE A 20 -6.88 4.14 -23.69
C ILE A 20 -6.29 2.99 -22.86
N PRO A 21 -4.97 2.79 -22.82
CA PRO A 21 -4.39 1.74 -21.99
C PRO A 21 -4.84 1.96 -20.55
N HIS A 22 -5.64 1.01 -20.05
CA HIS A 22 -6.22 1.08 -18.72
C HIS A 22 -5.11 0.75 -17.72
N CYS A 23 -4.53 1.76 -17.09
CA CYS A 23 -3.58 1.55 -16.00
C CYS A 23 -4.36 0.96 -14.81
N GLN A 24 -4.14 -0.32 -14.51
CA GLN A 24 -4.78 -0.98 -13.37
C GLN A 24 -3.91 -0.80 -12.13
N VAL A 25 -4.48 -0.22 -11.09
CA VAL A 25 -3.84 -0.16 -9.77
C VAL A 25 -3.94 -1.54 -9.14
N ILE A 26 -2.83 -2.04 -8.59
CA ILE A 26 -2.75 -3.33 -7.92
C ILE A 26 -2.38 -3.08 -6.45
N PRO A 27 -3.14 -3.61 -5.47
CA PRO A 27 -4.41 -4.34 -5.65
C PRO A 27 -5.52 -3.42 -6.19
N GLY A 28 -6.47 -3.96 -6.95
CA GLY A 28 -7.61 -3.23 -7.51
C GLY A 28 -8.68 -2.82 -6.49
N ALA A 29 -8.26 -2.67 -5.22
CA ALA A 29 -9.09 -2.38 -4.07
C ALA A 29 -9.02 -0.88 -3.73
N ASP A 30 -10.13 -0.32 -3.24
CA ASP A 30 -10.13 1.05 -2.74
C ASP A 30 -9.36 1.15 -1.41
N SER A 31 -8.87 2.34 -1.08
CA SER A 31 -8.23 2.68 0.20
C SER A 31 -9.01 2.19 1.43
N ARG A 32 -10.35 2.31 1.42
CA ARG A 32 -11.20 1.83 2.52
C ARG A 32 -11.22 0.32 2.63
N GLU A 33 -11.30 -0.37 1.50
CA GLU A 33 -11.27 -1.82 1.42
C GLU A 33 -9.91 -2.35 1.90
N ILE A 34 -8.81 -1.72 1.46
CA ILE A 34 -7.46 -2.05 1.92
C ILE A 34 -7.36 -1.89 3.44
N ASN A 35 -7.81 -0.77 4.00
CA ASN A 35 -7.75 -0.54 5.45
C ASN A 35 -8.57 -1.59 6.22
N HIS A 36 -9.76 -1.92 5.74
CA HIS A 36 -10.59 -2.95 6.36
C HIS A 36 -9.92 -4.33 6.34
N ILE A 37 -9.34 -4.72 5.20
CA ILE A 37 -8.59 -5.97 5.06
C ILE A 37 -7.38 -5.98 6.00
N VAL A 38 -6.68 -4.85 6.11
CA VAL A 38 -5.52 -4.70 7.00
C VAL A 38 -5.93 -4.91 8.46
N GLU A 39 -6.98 -4.22 8.92
CA GLU A 39 -7.49 -4.36 10.29
C GLU A 39 -7.93 -5.78 10.60
N GLU A 40 -8.68 -6.41 9.70
CA GLU A 40 -9.13 -7.79 9.85
C GLU A 40 -7.94 -8.76 9.91
N THR A 41 -6.96 -8.56 9.03
CA THR A 41 -5.75 -9.39 8.98
C THR A 41 -4.95 -9.26 10.27
N PHE A 42 -4.72 -8.03 10.77
CA PHE A 42 -4.07 -7.84 12.06
C PHE A 42 -4.88 -8.46 13.20
N GLY A 43 -6.20 -8.33 13.19
CA GLY A 43 -7.07 -8.97 14.18
C GLY A 43 -6.93 -10.49 14.21
N ARG A 44 -6.86 -11.14 13.03
CA ARG A 44 -6.69 -12.60 12.91
C ARG A 44 -5.31 -13.09 13.36
N TYR A 45 -4.25 -12.36 13.06
CA TYR A 45 -2.87 -12.79 13.34
C TYR A 45 -2.27 -12.24 14.64
N THR A 46 -2.98 -11.34 15.34
CA THR A 46 -2.55 -10.86 16.65
C THR A 46 -2.76 -11.96 17.68
N SER A 47 -1.67 -12.48 18.24
CA SER A 47 -1.68 -13.44 19.35
C SER A 47 -1.56 -12.74 20.70
N LYS A 48 -1.91 -13.43 21.80
CA LYS A 48 -1.84 -12.90 23.17
C LYS A 48 -0.43 -12.35 23.48
N ALA A 49 -0.41 -11.25 24.24
CA ALA A 49 0.79 -10.48 24.56
C ALA A 49 1.94 -11.36 25.06
N LEU A 50 3.06 -11.32 24.34
CA LEU A 50 4.31 -11.95 24.76
C LEU A 50 4.86 -11.17 25.96
N LYS A 51 5.19 -11.88 27.05
CA LYS A 51 5.74 -11.26 28.25
C LYS A 51 7.16 -10.80 27.97
N ARG A 52 7.36 -9.48 27.86
CA ARG A 52 8.67 -8.84 27.66
C ARG A 52 9.56 -9.13 28.89
N ASN A 53 10.52 -10.03 28.74
CA ASN A 53 11.50 -10.34 29.78
C ASN A 53 12.89 -9.74 29.47
N GLY A 54 13.02 -9.11 28.31
CA GLY A 54 14.22 -8.42 27.86
C GLY A 54 14.62 -7.20 28.68
N LYS A 55 15.84 -6.69 28.44
CA LYS A 55 16.38 -5.46 29.07
C LYS A 55 16.96 -4.53 28.02
N GLY A 56 16.78 -3.22 28.20
CA GLY A 56 17.37 -2.22 27.31
C GLY A 56 16.63 -2.01 25.99
N VAL A 57 17.30 -1.34 25.04
CA VAL A 57 16.73 -0.91 23.76
C VAL A 57 17.23 -1.80 22.61
N ALA A 58 16.31 -2.36 21.84
CA ALA A 58 16.62 -3.04 20.57
C ALA A 58 16.34 -2.12 19.37
N ILE A 59 17.22 -2.17 18.37
CA ILE A 59 17.07 -1.44 17.11
C ILE A 59 16.86 -2.46 15.99
N VAL A 60 15.70 -2.40 15.33
CA VAL A 60 15.39 -3.23 14.17
C VAL A 60 15.74 -2.46 12.90
N TRP A 61 16.68 -2.99 12.12
CA TRP A 61 17.05 -2.44 10.83
C TRP A 61 16.28 -3.10 9.71
N PHE A 62 15.24 -2.42 9.24
CA PHE A 62 14.47 -2.86 8.08
C PHE A 62 15.29 -2.71 6.80
N ARG A 63 15.40 -3.81 6.06
CA ARG A 63 16.04 -3.85 4.74
C ARG A 63 14.98 -4.07 3.67
N ASN A 64 14.69 -5.32 3.35
CA ASN A 64 13.67 -5.72 2.37
C ASN A 64 12.43 -6.35 3.04
N ASP A 65 12.32 -6.23 4.36
CA ASP A 65 11.35 -6.89 5.21
C ASP A 65 10.39 -5.87 5.85
N LEU A 66 9.89 -4.93 5.03
CA LEU A 66 9.01 -3.82 5.41
C LEU A 66 7.59 -4.29 5.82
N ARG A 67 7.52 -5.22 6.77
CA ARG A 67 6.31 -5.84 7.27
C ARG A 67 6.39 -6.02 8.78
N VAL A 68 5.23 -5.91 9.42
CA VAL A 68 5.03 -6.22 10.84
C VAL A 68 4.65 -7.69 11.03
N LEU A 69 3.75 -8.19 10.16
CA LEU A 69 3.30 -9.57 10.17
C LEU A 69 4.45 -10.53 9.83
N ASP A 70 4.53 -11.64 10.57
CA ASP A 70 5.50 -12.71 10.37
C ASP A 70 6.95 -12.21 10.17
N ASN A 71 7.35 -11.28 11.05
CA ASN A 71 8.70 -10.74 11.09
C ASN A 71 9.42 -11.26 12.34
N GLU A 72 10.22 -12.31 12.17
CA GLU A 72 10.99 -12.91 13.27
C GLU A 72 12.01 -11.97 13.89
N ALA A 73 12.66 -11.10 13.08
CA ALA A 73 13.66 -10.17 13.58
C ALA A 73 13.00 -9.14 14.51
N LEU A 74 11.81 -8.66 14.12
CA LEU A 74 10.99 -7.80 14.96
C LEU A 74 10.52 -8.53 16.22
N LEU A 75 10.07 -9.79 16.10
CA LEU A 75 9.59 -10.57 17.24
C LEU A 75 10.70 -10.84 18.26
N LYS A 76 11.89 -11.26 17.81
CA LYS A 76 13.05 -11.53 18.67
C LYS A 76 13.52 -10.25 19.38
N ALA A 77 13.61 -9.14 18.64
CA ALA A 77 13.94 -7.84 19.21
C ALA A 77 12.89 -7.38 20.23
N TRP A 78 11.61 -7.62 19.95
CA TRP A 78 10.52 -7.33 20.87
C TRP A 78 10.66 -8.16 22.15
N ASP A 79 10.87 -9.48 22.06
CA ASP A 79 10.97 -10.35 23.24
C ASP A 79 12.21 -10.05 24.11
N SER A 80 13.33 -9.70 23.47
CA SER A 80 14.62 -9.48 24.13
C SER A 80 14.85 -8.06 24.66
N SER A 81 13.93 -7.10 24.45
CA SER A 81 14.09 -5.70 24.89
C SER A 81 12.97 -5.19 25.78
N GLU A 82 13.24 -4.11 26.51
CA GLU A 82 12.23 -3.29 27.17
C GLU A 82 11.62 -2.29 26.19
N MET A 83 12.41 -1.79 25.24
CA MET A 83 11.96 -0.90 24.17
C MET A 83 12.52 -1.33 22.80
N CYS A 84 11.66 -1.36 21.79
CA CYS A 84 12.05 -1.66 20.41
C CYS A 84 11.83 -0.42 19.53
N THR A 85 12.87 0.01 18.81
CA THR A 85 12.80 1.10 17.84
C THR A 85 13.28 0.63 16.47
N PHE A 86 12.99 1.39 15.43
CA PHE A 86 13.44 1.11 14.07
C PHE A 86 14.08 2.34 13.44
N LEU A 87 15.12 2.11 12.63
CA LEU A 87 15.79 3.16 11.89
C LEU A 87 15.32 3.16 10.44
N LYS A 88 14.77 4.29 10.00
CA LYS A 88 14.52 4.57 8.58
C LYS A 88 15.70 5.40 8.07
N PHE A 89 16.51 4.84 7.17
CA PHE A 89 17.56 5.62 6.50
C PHE A 89 16.87 6.66 5.60
N LYS A 90 17.01 7.94 5.93
CA LYS A 90 16.67 9.03 5.01
C LYS A 90 17.86 9.21 4.07
N LYS A 91 17.60 9.15 2.76
CA LYS A 91 18.56 9.63 1.76
C LYS A 91 18.54 11.15 1.84
N GLU A 92 19.69 11.77 2.04
CA GLU A 92 19.81 13.22 1.94
C GLU A 92 19.69 13.62 0.46
N ASP A 93 18.70 14.45 0.15
CA ASP A 93 18.52 15.01 -1.18
C ASP A 93 19.45 16.22 -1.32
N SER A 94 20.65 16.01 -1.86
CA SER A 94 21.54 17.09 -2.27
C SER A 94 21.03 17.75 -3.55
N HIS A 95 20.09 18.69 -3.42
CA HIS A 95 19.84 19.66 -4.49
C HIS A 95 20.89 20.76 -4.43
N GLU A 96 21.95 20.58 -5.20
CA GLU A 96 22.98 21.58 -5.42
C GLU A 96 22.42 22.73 -6.27
N SER A 97 22.13 23.85 -5.62
CA SER A 97 21.73 25.09 -6.27
C SER A 97 23.00 25.79 -6.77
N LYS A 98 23.38 25.53 -8.03
CA LYS A 98 24.21 26.46 -8.80
C LYS A 98 23.30 27.25 -9.72
N LYS A 99 22.92 28.46 -9.29
CA LYS A 99 22.58 29.55 -10.20
C LYS A 99 23.67 30.59 -10.05
N ASP A 100 24.75 30.32 -10.75
CA ASP A 100 25.80 31.29 -10.99
C ASP A 100 25.26 32.40 -11.90
N LEU A 101 25.70 33.61 -11.57
CA LEU A 101 25.55 34.89 -12.25
C LEU A 101 25.44 34.80 -13.78
N ASN A 102 24.41 35.45 -14.34
CA ASN A 102 24.59 36.55 -15.29
C ASN A 102 23.28 37.34 -15.46
#